data_AF-A0A527ZBZ1-F1
#
_entry.id   AF-A0A527ZBZ1-F1
#
_cell.length_a   1.000
_cell.length_b   1.000
_cell.length_c   1.000
_cell.angle_alpha   90.00
_cell.angle_beta   90.00
_cell.angle_gamma   90.00
#
_symmetry.space_group_name_H-M   'P 1'
#
loop_
_entity.id
_entity.type
_entity.pdbx_description
1 polymer ?
#
loop_
_entity_poly.entity_id
_entity_poly.type
_entity_poly.pdbx_seq_one_letter_code
_entity_poly.pdbx_strand_id
1 'polypeptide(L)'
;TLQEAADAADRLFPLSLAAQGSCQIGGNLSSNAGGTGVLAYGNARELCLGIEVVLPTGEVFDDLRKLKKDNTGYDLKNLFVGAEGTLGIITAAVLKLFPKPKGREVAFAGLSSPEAALSLFSLAMDRAGAALTAFELIGQRPYDFTLLHAPGVVRPLSGDWPWYVLMQISSGRSAEDARALIEEVLSAGLEQEIVGDAVIAASITQGDAFWNFREVLPEAQKPEGASIKHDISVPV
;
A
#
# COMPACT_ATOMS: atom_id res chain seq x y z
N THR A 1 -1.42 -4.81 17.92
CA THR A 1 -1.53 -5.39 16.56
C THR A 1 -0.18 -5.94 16.11
N LEU A 2 -0.11 -6.65 14.98
CA LEU A 2 1.17 -7.14 14.42
C LEU A 2 2.13 -5.98 14.08
N GLN A 3 1.61 -4.87 13.55
CA GLN A 3 2.40 -3.68 13.22
C GLN A 3 2.93 -2.99 14.47
N GLU A 4 2.11 -2.83 15.52
CA GLU A 4 2.58 -2.30 16.82
C GLU A 4 3.71 -3.16 17.41
N ALA A 5 3.63 -4.49 17.28
CA ALA A 5 4.68 -5.39 17.75
C ALA A 5 5.97 -5.25 16.93
N ALA A 6 5.87 -5.05 15.61
CA ALA A 6 7.02 -4.74 14.76
C ALA A 6 7.64 -3.37 15.11
N ASP A 7 6.80 -2.36 15.30
CA ASP A 7 7.22 -1.01 15.66
C ASP A 7 7.95 -0.97 17.01
N ALA A 8 7.46 -1.71 18.01
CA ALA A 8 8.12 -1.87 19.30
C ALA A 8 9.52 -2.51 19.19
N ALA A 9 9.78 -3.23 18.10
CA ALA A 9 11.08 -3.84 17.79
C ALA A 9 11.92 -3.00 16.79
N ASP A 10 11.54 -1.75 16.52
CA ASP A 10 12.16 -0.87 15.52
C ASP A 10 12.20 -1.52 14.12
N ARG A 11 11.08 -2.15 13.76
CA ARG A 11 10.87 -2.82 12.46
C ARG A 11 9.55 -2.40 11.85
N LEU A 12 9.44 -2.62 10.54
CA LEU A 12 8.23 -2.42 9.76
C LEU A 12 7.63 -3.77 9.36
N PHE A 13 6.33 -3.94 9.60
CA PHE A 13 5.52 -4.91 8.85
C PHE A 13 4.67 -4.15 7.82
N PRO A 14 4.98 -4.28 6.52
CA PRO A 14 4.56 -3.29 5.51
C PRO A 14 3.15 -3.51 4.93
N LEU A 15 2.47 -4.63 5.22
CA LEU A 15 1.15 -4.88 4.66
C LEU A 15 0.13 -3.90 5.27
N SER A 16 -0.35 -2.97 4.44
CA SER A 16 -1.29 -1.92 4.86
C SER A 16 -2.55 -1.89 4.01
N LEU A 17 -3.72 -1.96 4.65
CA LEU A 17 -5.02 -2.07 4.01
C LEU A 17 -6.13 -1.52 4.91
N ALA A 18 -7.23 -1.04 4.31
CA ALA A 18 -8.29 -0.33 5.03
C ALA A 18 -8.96 -1.15 6.15
N ALA A 19 -8.96 -2.49 6.06
CA ALA A 19 -9.53 -3.39 7.07
C ALA A 19 -8.56 -3.73 8.22
N GLN A 20 -7.45 -3.00 8.39
CA GLN A 20 -6.41 -3.28 9.39
C GLN A 20 -6.92 -3.47 10.82
N GLY A 21 -7.97 -2.72 11.20
CA GLY A 21 -8.54 -2.80 12.56
C GLY A 21 -9.28 -4.10 12.87
N SER A 22 -9.60 -4.92 11.87
CA SER A 22 -10.42 -6.15 12.04
C SER A 22 -9.87 -7.38 11.33
N CYS A 23 -9.08 -7.21 10.26
CA CYS A 23 -8.48 -8.32 9.54
C CYS A 23 -7.48 -9.09 10.42
N GLN A 24 -7.33 -10.38 10.14
CA GLN A 24 -6.36 -11.25 10.79
C GLN A 24 -5.31 -11.69 9.79
N ILE A 25 -4.08 -11.96 10.26
CA ILE A 25 -3.00 -12.39 9.35
C ILE A 25 -3.33 -13.69 8.61
N GLY A 26 -4.01 -14.64 9.26
CA GLY A 26 -4.45 -15.88 8.60
C GLY A 26 -5.44 -15.60 7.46
N GLY A 27 -6.32 -14.61 7.62
CA GLY A 27 -7.21 -14.13 6.56
C GLY A 27 -6.43 -13.46 5.43
N ASN A 28 -5.50 -12.56 5.76
CA ASN A 28 -4.65 -11.88 4.76
C ASN A 28 -3.82 -12.88 3.94
N LEU A 29 -3.28 -13.92 4.56
CA LEU A 29 -2.56 -14.98 3.86
C LEU A 29 -3.54 -15.83 3.03
N SER A 30 -4.68 -16.23 3.60
CA SER A 30 -5.68 -17.04 2.91
C SER A 30 -6.24 -16.35 1.65
N SER A 31 -6.41 -15.03 1.66
CA SER A 31 -6.87 -14.25 0.50
C SER A 31 -5.73 -13.69 -0.37
N ASN A 32 -4.47 -13.94 0.00
CA ASN A 32 -3.29 -13.30 -0.58
C ASN A 32 -3.43 -11.76 -0.69
N ALA A 33 -3.81 -11.12 0.42
CA ALA A 33 -4.12 -9.71 0.48
C ALA A 33 -2.99 -8.84 -0.08
N GLY A 34 -3.39 -7.86 -0.90
CA GLY A 34 -2.58 -6.71 -1.27
C GLY A 34 -2.85 -5.51 -0.37
N GLY A 35 -2.24 -4.40 -0.71
CA GLY A 35 -2.28 -3.15 0.03
C GLY A 35 -1.51 -2.05 -0.69
N THR A 36 -1.54 -0.84 -0.13
CA THR A 36 -0.91 0.35 -0.75
C THR A 36 0.61 0.23 -0.86
N GLY A 37 1.22 -0.61 0.00
CA GLY A 37 2.66 -0.92 -0.02
C GLY A 37 3.08 -2.06 -0.96
N VAL A 38 2.15 -2.70 -1.70
CA VAL A 38 2.49 -3.85 -2.57
C VAL A 38 3.55 -3.50 -3.60
N LEU A 39 3.54 -2.25 -4.09
CA LEU A 39 4.53 -1.72 -5.02
C LEU A 39 5.98 -1.97 -4.55
N ALA A 40 6.27 -1.73 -3.27
CA ALA A 40 7.63 -1.83 -2.73
C ALA A 40 7.91 -3.15 -1.99
N TYR A 41 6.89 -3.76 -1.39
CA TYR A 41 7.07 -4.86 -0.45
C TYR A 41 6.46 -6.19 -0.90
N GLY A 42 5.63 -6.17 -1.95
CA GLY A 42 4.86 -7.32 -2.40
C GLY A 42 3.57 -7.55 -1.58
N ASN A 43 2.80 -8.55 -1.99
CA ASN A 43 1.56 -8.97 -1.33
C ASN A 43 1.83 -9.90 -0.12
N ALA A 44 0.77 -10.38 0.52
CA ALA A 44 0.88 -11.27 1.68
C ALA A 44 1.76 -12.52 1.43
N ARG A 45 1.74 -13.08 0.20
CA ARG A 45 2.63 -14.19 -0.20
C ARG A 45 4.11 -13.82 -0.12
N GLU A 46 4.50 -12.68 -0.65
CA GLU A 46 5.89 -12.19 -0.63
C GLU A 46 6.39 -11.89 0.79
N LEU A 47 5.46 -11.62 1.72
CA LEU A 47 5.74 -11.37 3.12
C LEU A 47 5.77 -12.65 3.98
N CYS A 48 5.35 -13.79 3.44
CA CYS A 48 5.25 -15.04 4.16
C CYS A 48 6.53 -15.89 3.99
N LEU A 49 7.20 -16.23 5.09
CA LEU A 49 8.37 -17.11 5.10
C LEU A 49 8.03 -18.56 5.43
N GLY A 50 6.94 -18.79 6.17
CA GLY A 50 6.51 -20.11 6.60
C GLY A 50 5.12 -20.08 7.21
N ILE A 51 4.43 -21.22 7.22
CA ILE A 51 3.07 -21.36 7.76
C ILE A 51 2.90 -22.67 8.52
N GLU A 52 1.95 -22.67 9.44
CA GLU A 52 1.37 -23.88 10.03
C GLU A 52 -0.08 -23.99 9.55
N VAL A 53 -0.48 -25.16 9.10
CA VAL A 53 -1.83 -25.43 8.56
C VAL A 53 -2.38 -26.72 9.13
N VAL A 54 -3.63 -26.69 9.59
CA VAL A 54 -4.41 -27.89 9.88
C VAL A 54 -5.15 -28.32 8.63
N LEU A 55 -4.85 -29.52 8.14
CA LEU A 55 -5.48 -30.11 6.95
C LEU A 55 -6.89 -30.64 7.26
N PRO A 56 -7.73 -30.91 6.24
CA PRO A 56 -9.06 -31.51 6.45
C PRO A 56 -9.03 -32.87 7.15
N THR A 57 -7.91 -33.57 7.10
CA THR A 57 -7.68 -34.84 7.82
C THR A 57 -7.38 -34.64 9.32
N GLY A 58 -7.19 -33.40 9.76
CA GLY A 58 -6.74 -33.05 11.11
C GLY A 58 -5.22 -33.12 11.29
N GLU A 59 -4.47 -33.54 10.27
CA GLU A 59 -3.01 -33.52 10.29
C GLU A 59 -2.49 -32.08 10.28
N VAL A 60 -1.42 -31.83 11.05
CA VAL A 60 -0.74 -30.53 11.08
C VAL A 60 0.42 -30.56 10.09
N PHE A 61 0.34 -29.68 9.10
CA PHE A 61 1.46 -29.32 8.24
C PHE A 61 2.22 -28.17 8.89
N ASP A 62 3.42 -28.46 9.39
CA ASP A 62 4.32 -27.46 10.00
C ASP A 62 5.46 -27.11 9.02
N ASP A 63 5.43 -25.86 8.56
CA ASP A 63 6.46 -25.25 7.71
C ASP A 63 6.87 -23.88 8.26
N LEU A 64 6.91 -23.72 9.59
CA LEU A 64 7.28 -22.46 10.26
C LEU A 64 8.79 -22.16 10.19
N ARG A 65 9.30 -21.93 8.98
CA ARG A 65 10.72 -21.66 8.73
C ARG A 65 11.03 -20.16 8.82
N LYS A 66 12.16 -19.84 9.45
CA LYS A 66 12.69 -18.47 9.57
C LYS A 66 13.84 -18.19 8.60
N LEU A 67 13.92 -18.97 7.52
CA LEU A 67 15.00 -18.90 6.54
C LEU A 67 14.61 -17.98 5.38
N LYS A 68 15.55 -17.12 4.95
CA LYS A 68 15.36 -16.28 3.75
C LYS A 68 15.57 -17.07 2.45
N LYS A 69 16.36 -18.13 2.50
CA LYS A 69 16.63 -19.03 1.37
C LYS A 69 16.54 -20.45 1.88
N ASP A 70 15.63 -21.21 1.30
CA ASP A 70 15.43 -22.62 1.61
C ASP A 70 14.95 -23.33 0.34
N ASN A 71 15.80 -24.21 -0.19
CA ASN A 71 15.55 -24.91 -1.46
C ASN A 71 15.37 -26.42 -1.23
N THR A 72 14.84 -26.81 -0.05
CA THR A 72 14.68 -28.22 0.34
C THR A 72 13.31 -28.78 -0.08
N GLY A 73 13.10 -28.88 -1.40
CA GLY A 73 11.87 -29.43 -1.99
C GLY A 73 10.90 -28.36 -2.48
N TYR A 74 9.61 -28.69 -2.47
CA TYR A 74 8.55 -27.79 -2.94
C TYR A 74 8.23 -26.70 -1.91
N ASP A 75 7.94 -25.50 -2.39
CA ASP A 75 7.47 -24.39 -1.56
C ASP A 75 5.95 -24.51 -1.29
N LEU A 76 5.59 -25.50 -0.47
CA LEU A 76 4.19 -25.90 -0.24
C LEU A 76 3.37 -24.80 0.44
N LYS A 77 3.99 -23.88 1.20
CA LYS A 77 3.28 -22.75 1.79
C LYS A 77 2.49 -21.95 0.74
N ASN A 78 3.00 -21.90 -0.49
CA ASN A 78 2.38 -21.15 -1.56
C ASN A 78 1.06 -21.78 -2.06
N LEU A 79 0.80 -23.05 -1.78
CA LEU A 79 -0.49 -23.65 -2.07
C LEU A 79 -1.59 -23.10 -1.16
N PHE A 80 -1.27 -22.79 0.10
CA PHE A 80 -2.24 -22.34 1.10
C PHE A 80 -2.46 -20.83 1.11
N VAL A 81 -1.42 -20.06 0.84
CA VAL A 81 -1.56 -18.60 0.64
C VAL A 81 -2.40 -18.38 -0.62
N GLY A 82 -3.52 -17.67 -0.51
CA GLY A 82 -4.49 -17.48 -1.60
C GLY A 82 -5.49 -18.64 -1.78
N ALA A 83 -5.48 -19.66 -0.92
CA ALA A 83 -6.41 -20.79 -1.03
C ALA A 83 -7.80 -20.52 -0.44
N GLU A 84 -7.99 -19.39 0.24
CA GLU A 84 -9.26 -19.01 0.87
C GLU A 84 -9.80 -20.08 1.84
N GLY A 85 -8.89 -20.78 2.54
CA GLY A 85 -9.23 -21.83 3.51
C GLY A 85 -9.70 -23.17 2.90
N THR A 86 -9.73 -23.29 1.57
CA THR A 86 -10.25 -24.49 0.87
C THR A 86 -9.33 -25.71 0.99
N LEU A 87 -8.04 -25.49 1.31
CA LEU A 87 -7.03 -26.55 1.44
C LEU A 87 -6.65 -26.86 2.90
N GLY A 88 -7.11 -26.07 3.86
CA GLY A 88 -6.76 -26.18 5.27
C GLY A 88 -6.88 -24.85 6.01
N ILE A 89 -6.73 -24.91 7.33
CA ILE A 89 -6.85 -23.75 8.21
C ILE A 89 -5.46 -23.30 8.65
N ILE A 90 -5.04 -22.10 8.25
CA ILE A 90 -3.78 -21.48 8.70
C ILE A 90 -3.90 -21.16 10.19
N THR A 91 -3.01 -21.72 11.01
CA THR A 91 -2.99 -21.54 12.47
C THR A 91 -1.84 -20.66 12.95
N ALA A 92 -0.71 -20.66 12.24
CA ALA A 92 0.42 -19.79 12.53
C ALA A 92 1.18 -19.41 11.25
N ALA A 93 1.99 -18.35 11.32
CA ALA A 93 2.82 -17.91 10.21
C ALA A 93 4.13 -17.26 10.69
N VAL A 94 5.18 -17.40 9.89
CA VAL A 94 6.43 -16.65 9.98
C VAL A 94 6.39 -15.57 8.90
N LEU A 95 6.53 -14.31 9.30
CA LEU A 95 6.45 -13.16 8.40
C LEU A 95 7.78 -12.42 8.31
N LYS A 96 8.03 -11.83 7.15
CA LYS A 96 9.16 -10.95 6.90
C LYS A 96 8.91 -9.59 7.54
N LEU A 97 9.92 -9.10 8.27
CA LEU A 97 9.99 -7.73 8.75
C LEU A 97 11.04 -6.95 7.96
N PHE A 98 10.85 -5.64 7.87
CA PHE A 98 11.74 -4.71 7.19
C PHE A 98 12.34 -3.71 8.19
N PRO A 99 13.49 -3.08 7.87
CA PRO A 99 13.94 -1.92 8.61
C PRO A 99 12.87 -0.83 8.63
N LYS A 100 12.66 -0.20 9.78
CA LYS A 100 11.78 0.97 9.86
C LYS A 100 12.37 2.11 9.03
N PRO A 101 11.59 2.73 8.12
CA PRO A 101 12.06 3.91 7.40
C PRO A 101 12.43 5.03 8.37
N LYS A 102 13.52 5.74 8.07
CA LYS A 102 13.97 6.91 8.83
C LYS A 102 13.36 8.20 8.29
N GLY A 103 12.87 8.19 7.06
CA GLY A 103 12.13 9.27 6.43
C GLY A 103 10.90 8.73 5.71
N ARG A 104 9.79 9.48 5.76
CA ARG A 104 8.55 9.16 5.05
C ARG A 104 7.89 10.46 4.64
N GLU A 105 7.79 10.69 3.34
CA GLU A 105 7.14 11.86 2.76
C GLU A 105 5.96 11.43 1.90
N VAL A 106 4.88 12.20 1.99
CA VAL A 106 3.61 11.92 1.31
C VAL A 106 3.23 13.15 0.52
N ALA A 107 2.81 12.98 -0.73
CA ALA A 107 2.37 14.08 -1.57
C ALA A 107 1.10 13.75 -2.34
N PHE A 108 0.30 14.79 -2.59
CA PHE A 108 -0.79 14.77 -3.56
C PHE A 108 -0.37 15.56 -4.80
N ALA A 109 -0.67 15.03 -5.99
CA ALA A 109 -0.47 15.69 -7.27
C ALA A 109 -1.76 15.68 -8.09
N GLY A 110 -2.04 16.78 -8.78
CA GLY A 110 -3.15 16.95 -9.72
C GLY A 110 -2.67 16.81 -11.15
N LEU A 111 -3.39 16.02 -11.96
CA LEU A 111 -3.00 15.65 -13.31
C LEU A 111 -4.16 15.76 -14.28
N SER A 112 -3.85 15.90 -15.57
CA SER A 112 -4.81 16.02 -16.66
C SER A 112 -5.37 14.67 -17.14
N SER A 113 -4.62 13.58 -17.00
CA SER A 113 -5.01 12.26 -17.50
C SER A 113 -4.32 11.08 -16.80
N PRO A 114 -4.79 9.83 -16.98
CA PRO A 114 -4.09 8.63 -16.50
C PRO A 114 -2.71 8.43 -17.15
N GLU A 115 -2.53 8.84 -18.41
CA GLU A 115 -1.25 8.77 -19.12
C GLU A 115 -0.20 9.71 -18.48
N ALA A 116 -0.64 10.88 -18.02
CA ALA A 116 0.20 11.76 -17.22
C ALA A 116 0.57 11.10 -15.87
N ALA A 117 -0.36 10.39 -15.23
CA ALA A 117 -0.07 9.65 -14.00
C ALA A 117 0.93 8.52 -14.23
N LEU A 118 0.84 7.80 -15.35
CA LEU A 118 1.81 6.77 -15.74
C LEU A 118 3.20 7.37 -16.04
N SER A 119 3.24 8.55 -16.66
CA SER A 119 4.49 9.28 -16.90
C SER A 119 5.13 9.72 -15.59
N LEU A 120 4.33 10.23 -14.63
CA LEU A 120 4.79 10.56 -13.29
C LEU A 120 5.25 9.33 -12.51
N PHE A 121 4.55 8.19 -12.63
CA PHE A 121 4.95 6.93 -12.03
C PHE A 121 6.32 6.47 -12.55
N SER A 122 6.51 6.51 -13.87
CA SER A 122 7.79 6.14 -14.50
C SER A 122 8.92 7.06 -14.03
N LEU A 123 8.68 8.36 -13.99
CA LEU A 123 9.63 9.34 -13.46
C LEU A 123 9.96 9.06 -11.98
N ALA A 124 8.95 8.80 -11.15
CA ALA A 124 9.14 8.48 -9.74
C ALA A 124 9.94 7.19 -9.53
N MET A 125 9.67 6.16 -10.34
CA MET A 125 10.43 4.91 -10.34
C MET A 125 11.89 5.12 -10.74
N ASP A 126 12.16 5.93 -11.77
CA ASP A 126 13.51 6.22 -12.24
C ASP A 126 14.34 6.98 -11.20
N ARG A 127 13.72 7.91 -10.45
CA ARG A 127 14.42 8.74 -9.45
C ARG A 127 14.49 8.09 -8.07
N ALA A 128 13.40 7.54 -7.58
CA ALA A 128 13.28 7.02 -6.21
C ALA A 128 13.45 5.49 -6.13
N GLY A 129 13.22 4.76 -7.22
CA GLY A 129 13.29 3.30 -7.26
C GLY A 129 12.47 2.66 -6.14
N ALA A 130 13.08 1.75 -5.37
CA ALA A 130 12.44 1.06 -4.25
C ALA A 130 12.04 1.98 -3.08
N ALA A 131 12.48 3.25 -3.06
CA ALA A 131 12.02 4.23 -2.09
C ALA A 131 10.59 4.73 -2.41
N LEU A 132 10.09 4.56 -3.64
CA LEU A 132 8.68 4.78 -3.97
C LEU A 132 7.84 3.66 -3.36
N THR A 133 7.27 3.94 -2.19
CA THR A 133 6.57 2.94 -1.38
C THR A 133 5.07 2.89 -1.57
N ALA A 134 4.49 3.92 -2.18
CA ALA A 134 3.11 3.90 -2.65
C ALA A 134 2.88 4.88 -3.79
N PHE A 135 1.95 4.54 -4.68
CA PHE A 135 1.51 5.38 -5.79
C PHE A 135 0.07 5.01 -6.14
N GLU A 136 -0.88 5.84 -5.72
CA GLU A 136 -2.32 5.59 -5.85
C GLU A 136 -2.94 6.58 -6.83
N LEU A 137 -3.58 6.07 -7.89
CA LEU A 137 -4.34 6.87 -8.84
C LEU A 137 -5.79 7.03 -8.35
N ILE A 138 -6.30 8.25 -8.35
CA ILE A 138 -7.65 8.59 -7.91
C ILE A 138 -8.32 9.43 -9.00
N GLY A 139 -9.47 8.97 -9.51
CA GLY A 139 -10.28 9.76 -10.44
C GLY A 139 -11.07 10.86 -9.73
N GLN A 140 -11.50 11.88 -10.47
CA GLN A 140 -12.29 12.99 -9.93
C GLN A 140 -13.54 12.56 -9.16
N ARG A 141 -14.33 11.62 -9.68
CA ARG A 141 -15.59 11.21 -9.04
C ARG A 141 -15.42 10.66 -7.61
N PRO A 142 -14.58 9.64 -7.34
CA PRO A 142 -14.39 9.18 -5.97
C PRO A 142 -13.75 10.26 -5.07
N TYR A 143 -12.90 11.12 -5.63
CA TYR A 143 -12.34 12.27 -4.91
C TYR A 143 -13.45 13.24 -4.44
N ASP A 144 -14.37 13.61 -5.33
CA ASP A 144 -15.49 14.51 -5.02
C ASP A 144 -16.44 13.91 -3.98
N PHE A 145 -16.74 12.61 -4.09
CA PHE A 145 -17.55 11.91 -3.08
C PHE A 145 -16.90 11.93 -1.70
N THR A 146 -15.57 11.84 -1.65
CA THR A 146 -14.84 11.92 -0.39
C THR A 146 -14.93 13.30 0.22
N LEU A 147 -14.75 14.35 -0.58
CA LEU A 147 -14.96 15.72 -0.10
C LEU A 147 -16.38 15.99 0.40
N LEU A 148 -17.38 15.36 -0.24
CA LEU A 148 -18.79 15.57 0.10
C LEU A 148 -19.21 14.81 1.35
N HIS A 149 -18.78 13.56 1.51
CA HIS A 149 -19.36 12.63 2.50
C HIS A 149 -18.42 12.25 3.64
N ALA A 150 -17.11 12.36 3.46
CA ALA A 150 -16.17 11.92 4.49
C ALA A 150 -16.02 13.00 5.59
N PRO A 151 -16.31 12.68 6.86
CA PRO A 151 -16.22 13.67 7.92
C PRO A 151 -14.77 14.04 8.20
N GLY A 152 -14.49 15.34 8.31
CA GLY A 152 -13.19 15.86 8.74
C GLY A 152 -12.06 15.75 7.72
N VAL A 153 -12.35 15.34 6.48
CA VAL A 153 -11.34 15.39 5.41
C VAL A 153 -11.09 16.83 4.98
N VAL A 154 -9.84 17.13 4.69
CA VAL A 154 -9.43 18.44 4.17
C VAL A 154 -9.04 18.24 2.72
N ARG A 155 -9.51 19.16 1.87
CA ARG A 155 -9.15 19.23 0.45
C ARG A 155 -7.62 19.33 0.29
N PRO A 156 -6.95 18.35 -0.36
CA PRO A 156 -5.49 18.39 -0.53
C PRO A 156 -4.98 19.53 -1.44
N LEU A 157 -5.60 19.74 -2.60
CA LEU A 157 -5.19 20.73 -3.60
C LEU A 157 -6.26 21.81 -3.79
N SER A 158 -5.84 23.05 -4.02
CA SER A 158 -6.78 24.16 -4.26
C SER A 158 -7.52 24.06 -5.59
N GLY A 159 -6.87 23.52 -6.64
CA GLY A 159 -7.47 23.31 -7.95
C GLY A 159 -8.29 22.01 -8.03
N ASP A 160 -9.25 21.98 -8.95
CA ASP A 160 -9.93 20.75 -9.33
C ASP A 160 -9.18 20.10 -10.52
N TRP A 161 -8.89 18.81 -10.37
CA TRP A 161 -8.18 18.01 -11.37
C TRP A 161 -9.02 16.80 -11.78
N PRO A 162 -8.98 16.38 -13.05
CA PRO A 162 -9.67 15.16 -13.48
C PRO A 162 -9.06 13.90 -12.86
N TRP A 163 -7.77 13.95 -12.50
CA TRP A 163 -7.02 12.86 -11.89
C TRP A 163 -6.10 13.37 -10.80
N TYR A 164 -5.92 12.54 -9.77
CA TYR A 164 -5.02 12.80 -8.65
C TYR A 164 -4.12 11.60 -8.42
N VAL A 165 -2.90 11.87 -7.96
CA VAL A 165 -1.97 10.86 -7.45
C VAL A 165 -1.69 11.14 -5.98
N LEU A 166 -1.83 10.13 -5.13
CA LEU A 166 -1.23 10.10 -3.80
C LEU A 166 0.03 9.24 -3.87
N MET A 167 1.19 9.81 -3.58
CA MET A 167 2.46 9.08 -3.58
C MET A 167 3.15 9.15 -2.23
N GLN A 168 3.95 8.13 -1.92
CA GLN A 168 4.78 8.11 -0.73
C GLN A 168 6.19 7.64 -1.03
N ILE A 169 7.18 8.42 -0.58
CA ILE A 169 8.58 8.04 -0.59
C ILE A 169 9.02 7.72 0.83
N SER A 170 9.63 6.55 1.02
CA SER A 170 10.22 6.13 2.28
C SER A 170 11.73 5.93 2.13
N SER A 171 12.52 6.59 2.97
CA SER A 171 13.98 6.45 2.98
C SER A 171 14.46 5.71 4.23
N GLY A 172 15.39 4.79 4.04
CA GLY A 172 16.15 4.17 5.14
C GLY A 172 17.30 5.04 5.67
N ARG A 173 17.58 6.18 5.05
CA ARG A 173 18.73 7.06 5.36
C ARG A 173 18.35 8.16 6.34
N SER A 174 17.38 9.00 5.99
CA SER A 174 16.87 10.09 6.85
C SER A 174 15.57 10.69 6.29
N ALA A 175 14.95 11.60 7.03
CA ALA A 175 13.80 12.38 6.57
C ALA A 175 14.18 13.32 5.42
N GLU A 176 15.36 13.94 5.49
CA GLU A 176 15.86 14.87 4.47
C GLU A 176 16.09 14.16 3.12
N ASP A 177 16.53 12.91 3.15
CA ASP A 177 16.71 12.10 1.92
C ASP A 177 15.35 11.77 1.28
N ALA A 178 14.35 11.38 2.08
CA ALA A 178 12.99 11.18 1.56
C ALA A 178 12.39 12.48 0.99
N ARG A 179 12.66 13.61 1.65
CA ARG A 179 12.22 14.95 1.24
C ARG A 179 12.85 15.38 -0.08
N ALA A 180 14.17 15.24 -0.20
CA ALA A 180 14.87 15.57 -1.43
C ALA A 180 14.36 14.75 -2.62
N LEU A 181 14.13 13.44 -2.43
CA LEU A 181 13.61 12.58 -3.50
C LEU A 181 12.20 12.96 -3.95
N ILE A 182 11.28 13.26 -3.03
CA ILE A 182 9.90 13.61 -3.41
C ILE A 182 9.84 14.99 -4.08
N GLU A 183 10.67 15.93 -3.61
CA GLU A 183 10.84 17.24 -4.26
C GLU A 183 11.43 17.09 -5.66
N GLU A 184 12.47 16.28 -5.84
CA GLU A 184 13.08 16.03 -7.15
C GLU A 184 12.05 15.47 -8.15
N VAL A 185 11.25 14.47 -7.74
CA VAL A 185 10.21 13.88 -8.59
C VAL A 185 9.15 14.90 -8.97
N LEU A 186 8.62 15.65 -8.01
CA LEU A 186 7.53 16.60 -8.27
C LEU A 186 8.01 17.82 -9.04
N SER A 187 9.20 18.36 -8.75
CA SER A 187 9.80 19.45 -9.52
C SER A 187 10.02 19.04 -10.97
N ALA A 188 10.59 17.85 -11.22
CA ALA A 188 10.76 17.36 -12.58
C ALA A 188 9.42 17.09 -13.29
N GLY A 189 8.38 16.65 -12.55
CA GLY A 189 7.03 16.46 -13.07
C GLY A 189 6.34 17.77 -13.45
N LEU A 190 6.53 18.83 -12.67
CA LEU A 190 6.05 20.18 -12.95
C LEU A 190 6.78 20.81 -14.15
N GLU A 191 8.10 20.70 -14.20
CA GLU A 191 8.93 21.21 -15.31
C GLU A 191 8.60 20.56 -16.67
N GLN A 192 8.22 19.29 -16.65
CA GLN A 192 7.80 18.53 -17.83
C GLN A 192 6.31 18.67 -18.14
N GLU A 193 5.57 19.51 -17.40
CA GLU A 193 4.11 19.70 -17.54
C GLU A 193 3.30 18.40 -17.38
N ILE A 194 3.86 17.38 -16.72
CA ILE A 194 3.19 16.11 -16.37
C ILE A 194 2.24 16.35 -15.19
N VAL A 195 2.71 17.13 -14.21
CA VAL A 195 1.96 17.52 -13.01
C VAL A 195 1.50 18.96 -13.18
N GLY A 196 0.23 19.22 -12.87
CA GLY A 196 -0.31 20.57 -12.95
C GLY A 196 -0.26 21.32 -11.61
N ASP A 197 -0.42 20.62 -10.49
CA ASP A 197 -0.26 21.16 -9.14
C ASP A 197 0.13 20.02 -8.19
N ALA A 198 0.87 20.32 -7.13
CA ALA A 198 1.27 19.32 -6.14
C ALA A 198 1.48 19.94 -4.76
N VAL A 199 1.19 19.14 -3.73
CA VAL A 199 1.46 19.48 -2.34
C VAL A 199 2.17 18.31 -1.67
N ILE A 200 3.31 18.59 -1.04
CA ILE A 200 3.96 17.65 -0.13
C ILE A 200 3.45 17.97 1.27
N ALA A 201 3.12 16.93 2.05
CA ALA A 201 2.72 17.10 3.44
C ALA A 201 3.79 17.89 4.22
N ALA A 202 3.36 18.88 4.99
CA ALA A 202 4.23 19.70 5.84
C ALA A 202 4.45 19.08 7.22
N SER A 203 3.74 18.00 7.55
CA SER A 203 3.86 17.28 8.81
C SER A 203 3.39 15.84 8.68
N ILE A 204 3.77 14.99 9.63
CA ILE A 204 3.28 13.61 9.73
C ILE A 204 1.76 13.57 9.78
N THR A 205 1.14 14.44 10.58
CA THR A 205 -0.32 14.54 10.71
C THR A 205 -1.01 14.88 9.40
N GLN A 206 -0.42 15.76 8.59
CA GLN A 206 -0.97 16.08 7.26
C GLN A 206 -0.79 14.90 6.29
N GLY A 207 0.33 14.18 6.37
CA GLY A 207 0.54 12.96 5.60
C GLY A 207 -0.47 11.87 5.95
N ASP A 208 -0.76 11.68 7.25
CA ASP A 208 -1.78 10.75 7.72
C ASP A 208 -3.18 11.20 7.29
N ALA A 209 -3.45 12.52 7.22
CA ALA A 209 -4.70 13.05 6.68
C ALA A 209 -4.86 12.78 5.17
N PHE A 210 -3.77 12.84 4.39
CA PHE A 210 -3.76 12.46 2.98
C PHE A 210 -4.04 10.96 2.79
N TRP A 211 -3.44 10.12 3.63
CA TRP A 211 -3.75 8.68 3.64
C TRP A 211 -5.20 8.41 4.01
N ASN A 212 -5.70 9.06 5.06
CA ASN A 212 -7.10 8.94 5.46
C ASN A 212 -8.04 9.34 4.33
N PHE A 213 -7.74 10.43 3.59
CA PHE A 213 -8.50 10.82 2.40
C PHE A 213 -8.62 9.66 1.39
N ARG A 214 -7.52 8.98 1.08
CA ARG A 214 -7.49 7.83 0.17
C ARG A 214 -8.22 6.61 0.74
N GLU A 215 -8.07 6.33 2.02
CA GLU A 215 -8.60 5.13 2.68
C GLU A 215 -10.11 5.16 2.83
N VAL A 216 -10.71 6.34 3.02
CA VAL A 216 -12.16 6.50 3.17
C VAL A 216 -12.93 6.56 1.84
N LEU A 217 -12.24 6.66 0.69
CA LEU A 217 -12.86 6.68 -0.64
C LEU A 217 -13.95 5.60 -0.85
N PRO A 218 -13.75 4.32 -0.46
CA PRO A 218 -14.76 3.28 -0.69
C PRO A 218 -16.02 3.47 0.16
N GLU A 219 -15.87 4.05 1.36
CA GLU A 219 -16.96 4.30 2.29
C GLU A 219 -17.75 5.55 1.89
N ALA A 220 -17.05 6.58 1.40
CA ALA A 220 -17.65 7.81 0.87
C ALA A 220 -18.57 7.59 -0.35
N GLN A 221 -18.48 6.42 -1.00
CA GLN A 221 -19.40 6.04 -2.09
C GLN A 221 -20.77 5.57 -1.59
N LYS A 222 -20.90 5.10 -0.34
CA LYS A 222 -22.15 4.50 0.15
C LYS A 222 -23.37 5.44 0.09
N PRO A 223 -23.24 6.74 0.41
CA PRO A 223 -24.35 7.69 0.31
C PRO A 223 -24.80 7.99 -1.13
N GLU A 224 -23.97 7.69 -2.13
CA GLU A 224 -24.23 7.96 -3.56
C GLU A 224 -25.06 6.86 -4.24
N GLY A 225 -25.57 5.89 -3.46
CA GLY A 225 -26.45 4.84 -3.93
C GLY A 225 -25.75 3.53 -4.23
N ALA A 226 -26.27 2.79 -5.21
CA ALA A 226 -25.77 1.45 -5.53
C ALA A 226 -24.36 1.50 -6.15
N SER A 227 -23.43 0.75 -5.55
CA SER A 227 -22.04 0.63 -6.02
C SER A 227 -21.79 -0.78 -6.56
N ILE A 228 -21.49 -0.87 -7.85
CA ILE A 228 -21.03 -2.12 -8.50
C ILE A 228 -19.51 -2.10 -8.51
N LYS A 229 -18.89 -3.02 -7.76
CA LYS A 229 -17.43 -3.04 -7.54
C LYS A 229 -16.77 -4.12 -8.36
N HIS A 230 -15.70 -3.74 -9.06
CA HIS A 230 -14.79 -4.65 -9.73
C HIS A 230 -13.38 -4.34 -9.22
N ASP A 231 -12.69 -5.36 -8.73
CA ASP A 231 -11.28 -5.29 -8.33
C ASP A 231 -10.49 -6.11 -9.35
N ILE A 232 -9.77 -5.42 -10.23
CA ILE A 232 -9.15 -6.00 -11.43
C ILE A 232 -7.71 -5.55 -11.58
N SER A 233 -6.97 -6.27 -12.41
CA SER A 233 -5.60 -5.91 -12.79
C SER A 233 -5.45 -5.93 -14.30
N VAL A 234 -4.62 -5.02 -14.80
CA VAL A 234 -4.18 -4.94 -16.20
C VAL A 234 -2.67 -4.64 -16.22
N PRO A 235 -1.96 -4.96 -17.31
CA PRO A 235 -0.59 -4.48 -17.49
C PRO A 235 -0.53 -2.95 -17.38
N VAL A 236 0.49 -2.47 -16.66
CA VAL A 236 0.85 -1.04 -16.57
C VAL A 236 1.60 -0.63 -17.82
#